data_AF-L1MXU9-F1
#
_entry.id   AF-L1MXU9-F1
#
_cell.length_a   1.000
_cell.length_b   1.000
_cell.length_c   1.000
_cell.angle_alpha   90.00
_cell.angle_beta   90.00
_cell.angle_gamma   90.00
#
_symmetry.space_group_name_H-M   'P 1'
#
loop_
_entity.id
_entity.type
_entity.pdbx_description
1 polymer ?
#
loop_
_entity_poly.entity_id
_entity_poly.type
_entity_poly.pdbx_seq_one_letter_code
_entity_poly.pdbx_strand_id
1 'polypeptide(L)'
;MKNKKFWQTWLSVFGLSVTLYLSICWVRIYSDILFASAIFCTCYFSFTWVCVARLKNKLNISVNALVVAVMLGSVILEIPVRILDFDGTGASLLSPFIVAISIILAAVCEHERRLSVYILTATTLLLLNTVAQDVWVNFVQEQKHLRKKVIEKGKKQPLEVKSFRK
;
A
#
# COMPACT_ATOMS: atom_id res chain seq x y z
N MET A 1 5.19 -3.43 -35.21
CA MET A 1 5.42 -4.65 -34.40
C MET A 1 6.02 -4.40 -33.00
N LYS A 2 6.96 -3.46 -32.79
CA LYS A 2 7.54 -3.18 -31.45
C LYS A 2 6.50 -2.81 -30.37
N ASN A 3 5.54 -1.94 -30.69
CA ASN A 3 4.49 -1.54 -29.73
C ASN A 3 3.60 -2.69 -29.26
N LYS A 4 3.28 -3.66 -30.12
CA LYS A 4 2.39 -4.77 -29.75
C LYS A 4 3.03 -5.68 -28.70
N LYS A 5 4.34 -5.97 -28.82
CA LYS A 5 5.10 -6.75 -27.82
C LYS A 5 5.26 -5.99 -26.50
N PHE A 6 5.50 -4.68 -26.56
CA PHE A 6 5.54 -3.82 -25.37
C PHE A 6 4.23 -3.90 -24.58
N TRP A 7 3.10 -3.61 -25.21
CA TRP A 7 1.80 -3.62 -24.55
C TRP A 7 1.45 -5.00 -24.00
N GLN A 8 1.73 -6.07 -24.74
CA GLN A 8 1.48 -7.44 -24.28
C GLN A 8 2.28 -7.77 -23.02
N THR A 9 3.58 -7.44 -22.96
CA THR A 9 4.39 -7.67 -21.76
C THR A 9 3.92 -6.81 -20.60
N TRP A 10 3.66 -5.52 -20.85
CA TRP A 10 3.19 -4.60 -19.82
C TRP A 10 1.88 -5.08 -19.19
N LEU A 11 0.91 -5.48 -20.03
CA LEU A 11 -0.37 -6.03 -19.57
C LEU A 11 -0.19 -7.35 -18.82
N SER A 12 0.78 -8.18 -19.21
CA SER A 12 1.08 -9.44 -18.52
C SER A 12 1.66 -9.19 -17.13
N VAL A 13 2.58 -8.23 -16.98
CA VAL A 13 3.15 -7.85 -15.68
C VAL A 13 2.08 -7.24 -14.79
N PHE A 14 1.22 -6.38 -15.34
CA PHE A 14 0.06 -5.84 -14.64
C PHE A 14 -0.88 -6.97 -14.18
N GLY A 15 -1.24 -7.90 -15.05
CA GLY A 15 -2.10 -9.04 -14.72
C GLY A 15 -1.49 -9.93 -13.63
N LEU A 16 -0.19 -10.22 -13.70
CA LEU A 16 0.51 -10.98 -12.66
C LEU A 16 0.57 -10.25 -11.32
N SER A 17 0.72 -8.91 -11.34
CA SER A 17 0.63 -8.07 -10.13
C SER A 17 -0.75 -8.17 -9.48
N VAL A 18 -1.82 -8.13 -10.26
CA VAL A 18 -3.20 -8.32 -9.77
C VAL A 18 -3.41 -9.75 -9.23
N THR A 19 -2.90 -10.77 -9.92
CA THR A 19 -2.96 -12.16 -9.42
C THR A 19 -2.20 -12.31 -8.11
N LEU A 20 -1.04 -11.65 -7.97
CA LEU A 20 -0.29 -11.62 -6.71
C LEU A 20 -1.14 -11.00 -5.60
N TYR A 21 -1.81 -9.86 -5.85
CA TYR A 21 -2.75 -9.27 -4.89
C TYR A 21 -3.79 -10.30 -4.41
N LEU A 22 -4.47 -10.98 -5.34
CA LEU A 22 -5.52 -11.95 -5.03
C LEU A 22 -4.99 -13.17 -4.25
N SER A 23 -3.73 -13.55 -4.47
CA SER A 23 -3.11 -14.66 -3.74
C SER A 23 -2.78 -14.32 -2.29
N ILE A 24 -2.48 -13.05 -1.98
CA ILE A 24 -2.05 -12.62 -0.63
C ILE A 24 -3.11 -11.79 0.11
N CYS A 25 -4.21 -11.40 -0.53
CA CYS A 25 -5.23 -10.54 0.08
C CYS A 25 -5.87 -11.14 1.33
N TRP A 26 -5.99 -12.47 1.39
CA TRP A 26 -6.51 -13.22 2.53
C TRP A 26 -5.73 -12.97 3.82
N VAL A 27 -4.43 -12.62 3.74
CA VAL A 27 -3.60 -12.30 4.91
C VAL A 27 -4.19 -11.13 5.71
N ARG A 28 -4.86 -10.17 5.04
CA ARG A 28 -5.49 -9.03 5.72
C ARG A 28 -6.70 -9.42 6.57
N ILE A 29 -7.30 -10.57 6.31
CA ILE A 29 -8.45 -11.07 7.08
C ILE A 29 -7.98 -11.72 8.38
N TYR A 30 -6.84 -12.41 8.34
CA TYR A 30 -6.41 -13.29 9.44
C TYR A 30 -5.23 -12.75 10.27
N SER A 31 -4.65 -11.61 9.89
CA SER A 31 -3.43 -11.11 10.51
C SER A 31 -3.52 -9.65 10.92
N ASP A 32 -2.71 -9.28 11.91
CA ASP A 32 -2.52 -7.89 12.31
C ASP A 32 -2.06 -7.01 11.14
N ILE A 33 -2.45 -5.73 11.20
CA ILE A 33 -2.16 -4.73 10.16
C ILE A 33 -0.66 -4.63 9.86
N LEU A 34 0.19 -4.71 10.90
CA LEU A 34 1.66 -4.67 10.77
C LEU A 34 2.17 -5.88 9.98
N PHE A 35 1.72 -7.07 10.35
CA PHE A 35 2.15 -8.33 9.73
C PHE A 35 1.65 -8.44 8.28
N ALA A 36 0.39 -8.08 8.04
CA ALA A 36 -0.18 -8.05 6.70
C ALA A 36 0.57 -7.07 5.80
N SER A 37 0.91 -5.87 6.30
CA SER A 37 1.71 -4.89 5.56
C SER A 37 3.09 -5.44 5.19
N ALA A 38 3.77 -6.10 6.13
CA ALA A 38 5.10 -6.67 5.90
C ALA A 38 5.10 -7.77 4.82
N ILE A 39 4.09 -8.66 4.84
CA ILE A 39 3.93 -9.70 3.81
C ILE A 39 3.72 -9.08 2.43
N PHE A 40 2.78 -8.12 2.33
CA PHE A 40 2.55 -7.41 1.07
C PHE A 40 3.82 -6.73 0.56
N CYS A 41 4.54 -6.02 1.43
CA CYS A 41 5.78 -5.36 1.06
C CYS A 41 6.81 -6.35 0.51
N THR A 42 6.99 -7.50 1.18
CA THR A 42 7.95 -8.53 0.79
C THR A 42 7.57 -9.17 -0.54
N CYS A 43 6.32 -9.58 -0.71
CA CYS A 43 5.84 -10.19 -1.95
C CYS A 43 5.99 -9.25 -3.15
N TYR A 44 5.56 -7.99 -3.03
CA TYR A 44 5.67 -7.00 -4.11
C TYR A 44 7.11 -6.58 -4.37
N PHE A 45 7.94 -6.49 -3.33
CA PHE A 45 9.38 -6.24 -3.49
C PHE A 45 10.03 -7.35 -4.31
N SER A 46 9.86 -8.61 -3.90
CA SER A 46 10.44 -9.77 -4.60
C SER A 46 9.89 -9.92 -6.03
N PHE A 47 8.59 -9.70 -6.23
CA PHE A 47 7.99 -9.76 -7.56
C PHE A 47 8.55 -8.68 -8.49
N THR A 48 8.64 -7.44 -8.01
CA THR A 48 9.21 -6.32 -8.77
C THR A 48 10.68 -6.58 -9.09
N TRP A 49 11.44 -7.06 -8.11
CA TRP A 49 12.83 -7.47 -8.30
C TRP A 49 12.99 -8.43 -9.48
N VAL A 50 12.23 -9.52 -9.47
CA VAL A 50 12.28 -10.56 -10.50
C VAL A 50 11.86 -10.01 -11.85
N CYS A 51 10.81 -9.18 -11.90
CA CYS A 51 10.35 -8.54 -13.13
C CYS A 51 11.43 -7.64 -13.73
N VAL A 52 12.03 -6.75 -12.94
CA VAL A 52 13.08 -5.84 -13.41
C VAL A 52 14.32 -6.63 -13.84
N ALA A 53 14.77 -7.59 -13.03
CA ALA A 53 15.97 -8.38 -13.32
C ALA A 53 15.83 -9.21 -14.62
N ARG A 54 14.66 -9.80 -14.89
CA ARG A 54 14.45 -10.68 -16.06
C ARG A 54 13.99 -9.96 -17.31
N LEU A 55 13.21 -8.89 -17.20
CA LEU A 55 12.53 -8.27 -18.34
C LEU A 55 13.25 -7.03 -18.88
N LYS A 56 14.05 -6.32 -18.06
CA LYS A 56 14.73 -5.09 -18.52
C LYS A 56 15.63 -5.34 -19.74
N ASN A 57 16.39 -6.43 -19.72
CA ASN A 57 17.35 -6.76 -20.80
C ASN A 57 16.72 -7.51 -21.97
N LYS A 58 15.64 -8.28 -21.75
CA LYS A 58 15.05 -9.14 -22.80
C LYS A 58 14.12 -8.41 -23.75
N LEU A 59 13.39 -7.39 -23.26
CA LEU A 59 12.27 -6.80 -23.98
C LEU A 59 12.44 -5.30 -24.26
N ASN A 60 13.58 -4.72 -23.85
CA ASN A 60 13.90 -3.30 -24.05
C ASN A 60 12.78 -2.38 -23.49
N ILE A 61 12.20 -2.79 -22.35
CA ILE A 61 11.16 -2.06 -21.63
C ILE A 61 11.85 -1.24 -20.54
N SER A 62 11.43 0.02 -20.38
CA SER A 62 11.95 0.88 -19.33
C SER A 62 11.56 0.36 -17.94
N VAL A 63 12.48 0.45 -16.98
CA VAL A 63 12.24 0.05 -15.58
C VAL A 63 11.02 0.79 -15.02
N ASN A 64 10.88 2.08 -15.33
CA ASN A 64 9.75 2.90 -14.91
C ASN A 64 8.40 2.34 -15.40
N ALA A 65 8.34 1.85 -16.64
CA ALA A 65 7.10 1.27 -17.17
C ALA A 65 6.71 -0.03 -16.43
N LEU A 66 7.69 -0.86 -16.05
CA LEU A 66 7.45 -2.06 -15.23
C LEU A 66 6.98 -1.69 -13.82
N VAL A 67 7.66 -0.74 -13.17
CA VAL A 67 7.29 -0.25 -11.83
C VAL A 67 5.85 0.26 -11.82
N VAL A 68 5.47 1.09 -12.81
CA VAL A 68 4.10 1.60 -12.94
C VAL A 68 3.09 0.47 -13.14
N ALA A 69 3.40 -0.55 -13.96
CA ALA A 69 2.53 -1.71 -14.14
C ALA A 69 2.27 -2.45 -12.81
N VAL A 70 3.33 -2.67 -12.03
CA VAL A 70 3.22 -3.36 -10.74
C VAL A 70 2.43 -2.51 -9.74
N MET A 71 2.75 -1.22 -9.62
CA MET A 71 2.04 -0.29 -8.72
C MET A 71 0.55 -0.22 -9.04
N LEU A 72 0.18 -0.08 -10.33
CA LEU A 72 -1.22 -0.06 -10.73
C LEU A 72 -1.95 -1.37 -10.38
N GLY A 73 -1.31 -2.52 -10.64
CA GLY A 73 -1.88 -3.82 -10.27
C GLY A 73 -2.06 -3.99 -8.76
N SER A 74 -1.18 -3.39 -7.96
CA SER A 74 -1.27 -3.44 -6.49
C SER A 74 -2.41 -2.59 -5.91
N VAL A 75 -2.77 -1.48 -6.57
CA VAL A 75 -3.75 -0.51 -6.06
C VAL A 75 -5.16 -0.74 -6.61
N ILE A 76 -5.29 -1.28 -7.83
CA ILE A 76 -6.58 -1.35 -8.53
C ILE A 76 -7.66 -2.11 -7.75
N LEU A 77 -7.27 -3.16 -7.01
CA LEU A 77 -8.18 -3.93 -6.16
C LEU A 77 -8.29 -3.38 -4.73
N GLU A 78 -7.35 -2.55 -4.27
CA GLU A 78 -7.46 -1.93 -2.95
C GLU A 78 -8.57 -0.88 -2.87
N ILE A 79 -8.75 -0.09 -3.94
CA ILE A 79 -9.77 0.98 -3.98
C ILE A 79 -11.18 0.41 -3.71
N PRO A 80 -11.68 -0.59 -4.46
CA PRO A 80 -13.01 -1.13 -4.21
C PRO A 80 -13.14 -1.80 -2.84
N VAL A 81 -12.10 -2.50 -2.36
CA VAL A 81 -12.13 -3.13 -1.03
C VAL A 81 -12.28 -2.08 0.08
N ARG A 82 -11.61 -0.93 -0.03
CA ARG A 82 -11.71 0.16 0.95
C ARG A 82 -13.04 0.89 0.94
N ILE A 83 -13.68 1.02 -0.22
CA ILE A 83 -15.02 1.60 -0.32
C ILE A 83 -16.03 0.74 0.44
N LEU A 84 -15.87 -0.60 0.38
CA LEU A 84 -16.74 -1.54 1.09
C LEU A 84 -16.48 -1.58 2.60
N ASP A 85 -15.25 -1.34 3.06
CA ASP A 85 -14.85 -1.38 4.47
C ASP A 85 -14.40 0.00 5.01
N PHE A 86 -15.32 0.96 5.01
CA PHE A 86 -15.01 2.36 5.35
C PHE A 86 -14.54 2.56 6.81
N ASP A 87 -14.99 1.71 7.74
CA ASP A 87 -14.75 1.85 9.18
C ASP A 87 -13.35 1.37 9.62
N GLY A 88 -12.77 0.40 8.91
CA GLY A 88 -11.40 -0.12 9.08
C GLY A 88 -10.36 0.58 8.18
N THR A 89 -10.80 1.34 7.17
CA THR A 89 -9.93 1.93 6.15
C THR A 89 -8.92 2.95 6.69
N GLY A 90 -9.22 3.66 7.78
CA GLY A 90 -8.32 4.68 8.32
C GLY A 90 -6.96 4.13 8.77
N ALA A 91 -6.96 3.02 9.51
CA ALA A 91 -5.74 2.41 10.06
C ALA A 91 -4.91 1.71 8.98
N SER A 92 -5.56 1.13 7.98
CA SER A 92 -4.92 0.43 6.85
C SER A 92 -4.53 1.37 5.70
N LEU A 93 -4.84 2.67 5.81
CA LEU A 93 -4.63 3.64 4.73
C LEU A 93 -3.15 3.74 4.31
N LEU A 94 -2.23 3.63 5.28
CA LEU A 94 -0.80 3.78 5.08
C LEU A 94 -0.15 2.59 4.34
N SER A 95 -0.71 1.38 4.48
CA SER A 95 -0.15 0.14 3.89
C SER A 95 0.18 0.23 2.39
N PRO A 96 -0.69 0.70 1.47
CA PRO A 96 -0.37 0.82 0.06
C PRO A 96 0.76 1.79 -0.24
N PHE A 97 0.93 2.83 0.58
CA PHE A 97 2.05 3.75 0.42
C PHE A 97 3.37 3.04 0.74
N ILE A 98 3.38 2.21 1.80
CA ILE A 98 4.56 1.40 2.14
C ILE A 98 4.84 0.36 1.04
N VAL A 99 3.81 -0.29 0.50
CA VAL A 99 3.94 -1.22 -0.64
C VAL A 99 4.46 -0.52 -1.89
N ALA A 100 3.96 0.68 -2.19
CA ALA A 100 4.45 1.51 -3.29
C ALA A 100 5.94 1.84 -3.12
N ILE A 101 6.36 2.20 -1.91
CA ILE A 101 7.78 2.44 -1.58
C ILE A 101 8.59 1.15 -1.74
N SER A 102 8.07 -0.01 -1.34
CA SER A 102 8.79 -1.29 -1.51
C SER A 102 9.01 -1.65 -2.99
N ILE A 103 8.03 -1.40 -3.85
CA ILE A 103 8.15 -1.59 -5.30
C ILE A 103 9.25 -0.68 -5.87
N ILE A 104 9.28 0.60 -5.46
CA ILE A 104 10.30 1.56 -5.92
C ILE A 104 11.69 1.12 -5.44
N LEU A 105 11.83 0.77 -4.16
CA LEU A 105 13.09 0.32 -3.59
C LEU A 105 13.61 -0.96 -4.27
N ALA A 106 12.72 -1.89 -4.64
CA ALA A 106 13.10 -3.08 -5.40
C ALA A 106 13.74 -2.72 -6.76
N ALA A 107 13.18 -1.74 -7.47
CA ALA A 107 13.75 -1.26 -8.72
C ALA A 107 15.10 -0.56 -8.51
N VAL A 108 15.24 0.24 -7.44
CA VAL A 108 16.49 0.94 -7.09
C VAL A 108 17.60 -0.05 -6.75
N CYS A 109 17.31 -1.05 -5.92
CA CYS A 109 18.30 -2.06 -5.56
C CYS A 109 18.77 -2.87 -6.77
N GLU A 110 17.88 -3.22 -7.72
CA GLU A 110 18.25 -3.94 -8.94
C GLU A 110 19.00 -3.06 -9.95
N HIS A 111 18.86 -1.74 -9.85
CA HIS A 111 19.65 -0.78 -10.63
C HIS A 111 21.07 -0.65 -10.07
N GLU A 112 21.22 -0.37 -8.77
CA GLU A 112 22.52 -0.11 -8.14
C GLU A 112 23.33 -1.38 -7.87
N ARG A 113 22.67 -2.47 -7.46
CA ARG A 113 23.29 -3.76 -7.06
C ARG A 113 24.41 -3.64 -6.01
N ARG A 114 24.45 -2.55 -5.24
CA ARG A 114 25.40 -2.34 -4.15
C ARG A 114 24.83 -2.87 -2.84
N LEU A 115 25.61 -3.63 -2.09
CA LEU A 115 25.22 -4.20 -0.80
C LEU A 115 24.69 -3.14 0.19
N SER A 116 25.30 -1.96 0.22
CA SER A 116 24.84 -0.81 1.03
C SER A 116 23.40 -0.39 0.71
N VAL A 117 22.98 -0.46 -0.55
CA VAL A 117 21.62 -0.10 -0.98
C VAL A 117 20.59 -1.15 -0.54
N TYR A 118 20.97 -2.43 -0.50
CA TYR A 118 20.13 -3.48 0.07
C TYR A 118 19.96 -3.32 1.58
N ILE A 119 21.04 -3.03 2.31
CA ILE A 119 20.97 -2.78 3.76
C ILE A 119 20.08 -1.58 4.05
N LEU A 120 20.28 -0.48 3.32
CA LEU A 120 19.47 0.73 3.47
C LEU A 120 17.99 0.42 3.21
N THR A 121 17.70 -0.27 2.12
CA THR A 121 16.33 -0.67 1.75
C THR A 121 15.67 -1.56 2.80
N ALA A 122 16.39 -2.58 3.30
CA ALA A 122 15.88 -3.45 4.35
C ALA A 122 15.58 -2.66 5.63
N THR A 123 16.47 -1.75 6.00
CA THR A 123 16.30 -0.87 7.18
C THR A 123 15.10 0.06 7.00
N THR A 124 14.96 0.69 5.82
CA THR A 124 13.83 1.56 5.49
C THR A 124 12.50 0.81 5.54
N LEU A 125 12.43 -0.38 4.95
CA LEU A 125 11.21 -1.20 4.97
C LEU A 125 10.85 -1.68 6.37
N LEU A 126 11.85 -2.03 7.18
CA LEU A 126 11.65 -2.40 8.58
C LEU A 126 11.06 -1.23 9.36
N LEU A 127 11.65 -0.04 9.28
CA LEU A 127 11.18 1.16 9.98
C LEU A 127 9.78 1.59 9.52
N LEU A 128 9.48 1.50 8.23
CA LEU A 128 8.16 1.82 7.71
C LEU A 128 7.10 0.84 8.20
N ASN A 129 7.35 -0.47 8.13
CA ASN A 129 6.37 -1.48 8.51
C ASN A 129 6.16 -1.60 10.03
N THR A 130 7.14 -1.16 10.83
CA THR A 130 7.05 -1.21 12.30
C THR A 130 6.70 0.16 12.86
N VAL A 131 7.68 1.06 12.94
CA VAL A 131 7.56 2.35 13.62
C VAL A 131 6.51 3.25 12.96
N ALA A 132 6.62 3.47 11.64
CA ALA A 132 5.71 4.42 10.97
C ALA A 132 4.26 3.91 10.96
N GLN A 133 4.08 2.61 10.70
CA GLN A 133 2.78 1.95 10.72
C GLN A 133 2.16 1.95 12.13
N ASP A 134 2.95 1.68 13.18
CA ASP A 134 2.48 1.71 14.56
C ASP A 134 2.05 3.11 15.00
N VAL A 135 2.89 4.12 14.75
CA VAL A 135 2.57 5.54 15.02
C VAL A 135 1.28 5.95 14.30
N TRP A 136 1.10 5.53 13.04
CA TRP A 136 -0.11 5.82 12.28
C TRP A 136 -1.35 5.17 12.88
N VAL A 137 -1.29 3.89 13.24
CA VAL A 137 -2.41 3.16 13.84
C VAL A 137 -2.82 3.82 15.16
N ASN A 138 -1.84 4.16 16.02
CA ASN A 138 -2.08 4.83 17.29
C ASN A 138 -2.73 6.21 17.10
N PHE A 139 -2.22 7.01 16.15
CA PHE A 139 -2.80 8.31 15.81
C PHE A 139 -4.26 8.19 15.34
N VAL A 140 -4.57 7.24 14.45
CA VAL A 140 -5.94 7.03 13.95
C VAL A 140 -6.87 6.59 15.08
N GLN A 141 -6.41 5.72 15.98
CA GLN A 141 -7.21 5.27 17.12
C GLN A 141 -7.52 6.41 18.10
N GLU A 142 -6.53 7.26 18.39
CA GLU A 142 -6.70 8.43 19.25
C GLU A 142 -7.73 9.41 18.66
N GLN A 143 -7.63 9.70 17.35
CA GLN A 143 -8.61 10.55 16.65
C GLN A 143 -10.01 9.95 16.68
N LYS A 144 -10.16 8.63 16.52
CA LYS A 144 -11.46 7.94 16.62
C LYS A 144 -12.03 8.06 18.04
N HIS A 145 -11.20 7.97 19.07
CA HIS A 145 -11.60 8.11 20.47
C HIS A 145 -12.04 9.56 20.81
N LEU A 146 -11.28 10.56 20.35
CA LEU A 146 -11.63 11.98 20.51
C LEU A 146 -12.96 12.32 19.82
N ARG A 147 -13.18 11.85 18.58
CA ARG A 147 -14.46 12.04 17.87
C ARG A 147 -15.64 11.46 18.64
N LYS A 148 -15.51 10.24 19.19
CA LYS A 148 -16.56 9.63 20.02
C LYS A 148 -16.89 10.48 21.24
N LYS A 149 -15.87 10.96 21.97
CA LYS A 149 -16.04 11.85 23.13
C LYS A 149 -16.76 13.16 22.80
N VAL A 150 -16.46 13.78 21.65
CA VAL A 150 -17.14 15.01 21.18
C VAL A 150 -18.61 14.72 20.87
N ILE A 151 -18.92 13.63 20.17
CA ILE A 151 -20.29 13.24 19.85
C ILE A 151 -21.10 12.94 21.11
N GLU A 152 -20.51 12.24 22.09
CA GLU A 152 -21.17 11.98 23.37
C GLU A 152 -21.43 13.26 24.19
N LYS A 153 -20.47 14.20 24.21
CA LYS A 153 -20.68 15.52 24.83
C LYS A 153 -21.76 16.34 24.11
N GLY A 154 -21.78 16.32 22.78
CA GLY A 154 -22.80 16.96 21.96
C GLY A 154 -24.20 16.35 22.11
N LYS A 155 -24.30 15.04 22.37
CA LYS A 155 -25.58 14.38 22.72
C LYS A 155 -26.06 14.71 24.14
N LYS A 156 -25.14 14.99 25.08
CA LYS A 156 -25.47 15.33 26.47
C LYS A 156 -25.84 16.80 26.67
N GLN A 157 -25.49 17.69 25.75
CA GLN A 157 -26.05 19.03 25.67
C GLN A 157 -27.22 19.00 24.68
N PRO A 158 -28.48 18.81 25.12
CA PRO A 158 -29.59 19.13 24.24
C PRO A 158 -29.42 20.60 23.84
N LEU A 159 -29.54 20.88 22.55
CA LEU A 159 -29.68 22.23 22.02
C LEU A 159 -30.81 22.90 22.81
N GLU A 160 -30.47 23.67 23.85
CA GLU A 160 -31.33 24.74 24.33
C GLU A 160 -31.40 25.74 23.19
N VAL A 161 -32.27 25.44 22.22
CA VAL A 161 -32.85 26.44 21.35
C VAL A 161 -33.61 27.34 22.32
N LYS A 162 -32.94 28.39 22.81
CA LYS A 162 -33.61 29.53 23.41
C LYS A 162 -34.61 29.99 22.36
N SER A 163 -35.87 29.60 22.55
CA SER A 163 -36.97 30.16 21.79
C SER A 163 -37.01 31.63 22.17
N PHE A 164 -36.35 32.48 21.38
CA PHE A 164 -36.62 33.90 21.35
C PHE A 164 -38.04 34.03 20.77
N ARG A 165 -39.01 33.86 21.67
CA ARG A 165 -40.42 34.08 21.38
C ARG A 165 -40.66 35.57 21.61
N LYS A 166 -40.65 36.30 20.49
CA LYS A 166 -41.14 37.66 20.22
C LYS A 166 -40.69 38.78 21.14
#